data_AF-A0A5E4AS43-F1
#
_entry.id   AF-A0A5E4AS43-F1
#
_cell.length_a   1.000
_cell.length_b   1.000
_cell.length_c   1.000
_cell.angle_alpha   90.00
_cell.angle_beta   90.00
_cell.angle_gamma   90.00
#
_symmetry.space_group_name_H-M   'P 1'
#
loop_
_entity.id
_entity.type
_entity.pdbx_description
1 polymer ?
#
loop_
_entity_poly.entity_id
_entity_poly.type
_entity_poly.pdbx_seq_one_letter_code
_entity_poly.pdbx_strand_id
1 'polypeptide(L)'
;MGLRNFVMPLRASNYTRQELKDIVFLGSLDYMQKEWRFLRNFPQIYILPGSALYPADLQALNIEKCSMCAILAPSSKPSSSQTLVDTETIMATLNIGSLRIVTSTEKHSTKEVCLLDFRDYCGKSKYRRIPTLTELKNPSNIHFIEQIGGLEGNFTGTSLHLSASFSTGAVFSGNFLDSLLATNILGVRLFQPDANLNVPRDRAPWLYNQWV
;
A
#
# COMPACT_ATOMS: atom_id res chain seq x y z
N MET A 1 3.23 3.05 -13.14
CA MET A 1 2.21 3.10 -12.08
C MET A 1 1.73 4.51 -11.81
N GLY A 2 2.44 5.55 -12.25
CA GLY A 2 2.06 6.92 -11.95
C GLY A 2 2.34 7.24 -10.49
N LEU A 3 3.59 7.07 -10.05
CA LEU A 3 4.00 7.29 -8.65
C LEU A 3 3.71 8.72 -8.17
N ARG A 4 3.60 9.68 -9.09
CA ARG A 4 3.15 11.05 -8.78
C ARG A 4 1.79 11.08 -8.10
N ASN A 5 0.84 10.22 -8.48
CA ASN A 5 -0.49 10.19 -7.88
C ASN A 5 -0.47 9.67 -6.44
N PHE A 6 0.53 8.83 -6.11
CA PHE A 6 0.78 8.39 -4.75
C PHE A 6 1.45 9.47 -3.90
N VAL A 7 2.44 10.18 -4.45
CA VAL A 7 3.21 11.20 -3.71
C VAL A 7 2.43 12.49 -3.51
N MET A 8 1.61 12.90 -4.48
CA MET A 8 0.95 14.21 -4.47
C MET A 8 0.08 14.45 -3.21
N PRO A 9 -0.77 13.52 -2.76
CA PRO A 9 -1.54 13.71 -1.52
C PRO A 9 -0.65 13.81 -0.27
N LEU A 10 0.50 13.10 -0.26
CA LEU A 10 1.48 13.12 0.84
C LEU A 10 2.38 14.37 0.85
N ARG A 11 2.18 15.27 -0.13
CA ARG A 11 2.87 16.55 -0.30
C ARG A 11 1.89 17.70 -0.46
N ALA A 12 0.66 17.51 -0.01
CA ALA A 12 -0.35 18.56 -0.01
C ALA A 12 0.11 19.76 0.87
N SER A 13 -0.36 20.96 0.52
CA SER A 13 0.06 22.23 1.14
C SER A 13 -0.45 22.44 2.56
N ASN A 14 -1.31 21.56 3.06
CA ASN A 14 -1.78 21.55 4.43
C ASN A 14 -0.74 21.02 5.43
N TYR A 15 0.37 20.44 4.96
CA TYR A 15 1.48 20.02 5.81
C TYR A 15 2.59 21.07 5.81
N THR A 16 3.12 21.36 7.00
CA THR A 16 4.36 22.15 7.12
C THR A 16 5.56 21.31 6.68
N ARG A 17 6.67 21.95 6.27
CA ARG A 17 7.88 21.23 5.85
C ARG A 17 8.45 20.28 6.92
N GLN A 18 8.18 20.55 8.19
CA GLN A 18 8.67 19.72 9.31
C GLN A 18 7.80 18.47 9.53
N GLU A 19 6.53 18.50 9.11
CA GLU A 19 5.61 17.35 9.20
C GLU A 19 5.74 16.39 8.03
N LEU A 20 6.39 16.82 6.94
CA LEU A 20 6.62 15.99 5.77
C LEU A 20 7.56 14.83 6.12
N LYS A 21 7.06 13.62 5.88
CA LYS A 21 7.84 12.39 6.01
C LYS A 21 8.64 12.13 4.74
N ASP A 22 9.88 11.70 4.92
CA ASP A 22 10.72 11.22 3.81
C ASP A 22 10.05 10.02 3.13
N ILE A 23 10.05 10.01 1.80
CA ILE A 23 9.55 8.89 1.00
C ILE A 23 10.76 8.27 0.29
N VAL A 24 11.00 6.99 0.55
CA VAL A 24 12.06 6.23 -0.12
C VAL A 24 11.42 5.16 -0.99
N PHE A 25 11.70 5.20 -2.28
CA PHE A 25 11.27 4.18 -3.22
C PHE A 25 12.33 3.09 -3.35
N LEU A 26 11.93 1.85 -3.09
CA LEU A 26 12.74 0.65 -3.35
C LEU A 26 12.26 0.00 -4.66
N GLY A 27 13.15 -0.17 -5.63
CA GLY A 27 12.78 -0.83 -6.88
C GLY A 27 13.86 -0.76 -7.96
N SER A 28 13.50 -1.16 -9.17
CA SER A 28 14.43 -1.14 -10.31
C SER A 28 14.73 0.29 -10.78
N LEU A 29 16.01 0.55 -11.03
CA LEU A 29 16.46 1.86 -11.49
C LEU A 29 15.82 2.24 -12.84
N ASP A 30 15.69 1.29 -13.75
CA ASP A 30 15.10 1.48 -15.08
C ASP A 30 13.65 1.98 -15.02
N TYR A 31 12.88 1.48 -14.06
CA TYR A 31 11.51 1.94 -13.84
C TYR A 31 11.51 3.33 -13.21
N MET A 32 12.32 3.53 -12.17
CA MET A 32 12.37 4.80 -11.43
C MET A 32 12.84 5.96 -12.29
N GLN A 33 13.76 5.75 -13.22
CA GLN A 33 14.20 6.77 -14.18
C GLN A 33 13.04 7.32 -15.03
N LYS A 34 12.11 6.45 -15.46
CA LYS A 34 10.95 6.84 -16.27
C LYS A 34 9.96 7.68 -15.47
N GLU A 35 9.74 7.33 -14.21
CA GLU A 35 8.84 8.04 -13.30
C GLU A 35 9.48 9.31 -12.69
N TRP A 36 10.82 9.40 -12.65
CA TRP A 36 11.54 10.49 -11.98
C TRP A 36 11.21 11.88 -12.50
N ARG A 37 10.92 12.02 -13.81
CA ARG A 37 10.49 13.30 -14.40
C ARG A 37 9.28 13.90 -13.69
N PHE A 38 8.41 13.06 -13.15
CA PHE A 38 7.20 13.45 -12.43
C PHE A 38 7.41 13.61 -10.92
N LEU A 39 8.50 13.07 -10.38
CA LEU A 39 8.79 13.05 -8.95
C LEU A 39 9.79 14.12 -8.50
N ARG A 40 10.71 14.53 -9.38
CA ARG A 40 11.85 15.42 -9.08
C ARG A 40 11.50 16.79 -8.45
N ASN A 41 10.24 17.22 -8.56
CA ASN A 41 9.77 18.49 -8.02
C ASN A 41 9.20 18.36 -6.59
N PHE A 42 9.10 17.15 -6.03
CA PHE A 42 8.67 16.94 -4.66
C PHE A 42 9.87 16.93 -3.70
N PRO A 43 9.74 17.52 -2.51
CA PRO A 43 10.78 17.48 -1.50
C PRO A 43 10.87 16.10 -0.85
N GLN A 44 12.06 15.77 -0.34
CA GLN A 44 12.31 14.58 0.50
C GLN A 44 11.88 13.26 -0.18
N ILE A 45 12.23 13.11 -1.45
CA ILE A 45 12.05 11.87 -2.21
C ILE A 45 13.43 11.25 -2.47
N TYR A 46 13.57 9.98 -2.11
CA TYR A 46 14.79 9.21 -2.27
C TYR A 46 14.51 7.92 -3.05
N ILE A 47 15.53 7.41 -3.71
CA ILE A 47 15.46 6.16 -4.48
C ILE A 47 16.59 5.26 -4.01
N LEU A 48 16.25 4.06 -3.58
CA LEU A 48 17.19 2.98 -3.33
C LEU A 48 16.99 1.90 -4.40
N PRO A 49 17.97 1.65 -5.28
CA PRO A 49 17.88 0.53 -6.21
C PRO A 49 17.95 -0.78 -5.43
N GLY A 50 17.00 -1.68 -5.65
CA GLY A 50 16.92 -2.97 -4.96
C GLY A 50 15.55 -3.62 -5.08
N SER A 51 15.30 -4.65 -4.27
CA SER A 51 14.03 -5.38 -4.22
C SER A 51 13.60 -5.71 -2.80
N ALA A 52 12.29 -5.59 -2.53
CA ALA A 52 11.69 -6.00 -1.25
C ALA A 52 11.73 -7.52 -1.01
N LEU A 53 12.15 -8.31 -2.02
CA LEU A 53 12.37 -9.74 -1.88
C LEU A 53 13.66 -10.06 -1.10
N TYR A 54 14.60 -9.12 -1.04
CA TYR A 54 15.88 -9.29 -0.34
C TYR A 54 15.86 -8.54 1.00
N PRO A 55 15.96 -9.23 2.14
CA PRO A 55 15.96 -8.58 3.45
C PRO A 55 17.09 -7.57 3.66
N ALA A 56 18.23 -7.74 2.97
CA ALA A 56 19.35 -6.81 3.03
C ALA A 56 18.95 -5.40 2.54
N ASP A 57 18.16 -5.31 1.48
CA ASP A 57 17.70 -4.03 0.93
C ASP A 57 16.70 -3.35 1.89
N LEU A 58 15.82 -4.14 2.51
CA LEU A 58 14.89 -3.67 3.53
C LEU A 58 15.63 -3.16 4.79
N GLN A 59 16.72 -3.82 5.17
CA GLN A 59 17.57 -3.39 6.28
C GLN A 59 18.32 -2.10 5.95
N ALA A 60 18.81 -1.93 4.72
CA ALA A 60 19.47 -0.71 4.27
C ALA A 60 18.53 0.52 4.35
N LEU A 61 17.22 0.31 4.22
CA LEU A 61 16.19 1.34 4.41
C LEU A 61 15.85 1.64 5.87
N ASN A 62 16.38 0.86 6.81
CA ASN A 62 15.93 0.84 8.21
C ASN A 62 14.40 0.72 8.29
N ILE A 63 13.81 -0.25 7.57
CA ILE A 63 12.35 -0.42 7.48
C ILE A 63 11.67 -0.56 8.86
N GLU A 64 12.40 -1.04 9.86
CA GLU A 64 11.99 -1.08 11.27
C GLU A 64 11.59 0.29 11.87
N LYS A 65 12.08 1.40 11.31
CA LYS A 65 11.76 2.77 11.73
C LYS A 65 10.71 3.44 10.84
N CYS A 66 10.24 2.75 9.79
CA CYS A 66 9.30 3.36 8.87
C CYS A 66 7.95 3.62 9.54
N SER A 67 7.28 4.71 9.14
CA SER A 67 5.92 4.99 9.61
C SER A 67 4.89 4.08 8.95
N MET A 68 5.13 3.73 7.69
CA MET A 68 4.26 2.92 6.84
C MET A 68 5.10 2.39 5.69
N CYS A 69 4.95 1.10 5.36
CA CYS A 69 5.49 0.49 4.16
C CYS A 69 4.36 0.26 3.16
N ALA A 70 4.45 0.84 1.97
CA ALA A 70 3.47 0.61 0.91
C ALA A 70 4.08 -0.31 -0.15
N ILE A 71 3.45 -1.46 -0.40
CA ILE A 71 3.86 -2.44 -1.40
C ILE A 71 2.89 -2.33 -2.57
N LEU A 72 3.39 -1.83 -3.70
CA LEU A 72 2.60 -1.60 -4.90
C LEU A 72 2.78 -2.77 -5.87
N ALA A 73 1.68 -3.29 -6.40
CA ALA A 73 1.72 -4.44 -7.28
C ALA A 73 2.22 -4.01 -8.68
N PRO A 74 3.22 -4.69 -9.28
CA PRO A 74 3.72 -4.36 -10.60
C PRO A 74 2.63 -4.54 -11.68
N SER A 75 2.87 -3.97 -12.86
CA SER A 75 1.89 -4.04 -13.94
C SER A 75 1.96 -5.44 -14.51
N SER A 76 0.89 -6.20 -14.38
CA SER A 76 0.85 -7.57 -14.87
C SER A 76 1.02 -7.60 -16.39
N LYS A 77 1.82 -8.57 -16.86
CA LYS A 77 1.83 -8.91 -18.29
C LYS A 77 0.52 -9.66 -18.59
N PRO A 78 -0.15 -9.40 -19.71
CA PRO A 78 -1.47 -9.95 -20.01
C PRO A 78 -1.52 -11.49 -20.12
N SER A 79 -0.36 -12.17 -20.13
CA SER A 79 -0.25 -13.63 -20.28
C SER A 79 -0.08 -14.40 -18.97
N SER A 80 0.01 -13.75 -17.81
CA SER A 80 0.18 -14.46 -16.52
C SER A 80 -1.17 -14.93 -15.96
N SER A 81 -1.21 -16.15 -15.40
CA SER A 81 -2.38 -16.65 -14.68
C SER A 81 -2.81 -15.67 -13.57
N GLN A 82 -4.12 -15.48 -13.41
CA GLN A 82 -4.69 -14.51 -12.46
C GLN A 82 -4.33 -14.84 -11.00
N THR A 83 -4.07 -16.11 -10.67
CA THR A 83 -3.64 -16.51 -9.32
C THR A 83 -2.21 -16.05 -9.01
N LEU A 84 -1.31 -16.07 -10.00
CA LEU A 84 0.10 -15.75 -9.81
C LEU A 84 0.41 -14.25 -9.92
N VAL A 85 -0.59 -13.43 -10.25
CA VAL A 85 -0.40 -11.99 -10.52
C VAL A 85 0.20 -11.23 -9.34
N ASP A 86 -0.10 -11.65 -8.11
CA ASP A 86 0.32 -10.96 -6.88
C ASP A 86 1.52 -11.63 -6.18
N THR A 87 2.14 -12.64 -6.80
CA THR A 87 3.18 -13.47 -6.15
C THR A 87 4.29 -12.62 -5.52
N GLU A 88 4.87 -11.68 -6.27
CA GLU A 88 5.95 -10.82 -5.77
C GLU A 88 5.48 -9.91 -4.63
N THR A 89 4.25 -9.40 -4.73
CA THR A 89 3.67 -8.48 -3.75
C THR A 89 3.36 -9.18 -2.43
N ILE A 90 2.84 -10.40 -2.50
CA ILE A 90 2.59 -11.26 -1.33
C ILE A 90 3.91 -11.67 -0.69
N MET A 91 4.91 -12.10 -1.48
CA MET A 91 6.22 -12.47 -0.97
C MET A 91 6.93 -11.29 -0.28
N ALA A 92 6.88 -10.09 -0.85
CA ALA A 92 7.40 -8.88 -0.20
C ALA A 92 6.66 -8.59 1.13
N THR A 93 5.35 -8.76 1.16
CA THR A 93 4.52 -8.57 2.37
C THR A 93 4.92 -9.56 3.46
N LEU A 94 5.09 -10.83 3.11
CA LEU A 94 5.55 -11.91 4.01
C LEU A 94 6.95 -11.61 4.55
N ASN A 95 7.87 -11.19 3.69
CA ASN A 95 9.23 -10.82 4.09
C ASN A 95 9.21 -9.69 5.12
N ILE A 96 8.46 -8.61 4.86
CA ILE A 96 8.35 -7.47 5.78
C ILE A 96 7.65 -7.87 7.08
N GLY A 97 6.59 -8.68 7.00
CA GLY A 97 5.87 -9.19 8.17
C GLY A 97 6.71 -10.10 9.06
N SER A 98 7.72 -10.78 8.49
CA SER A 98 8.66 -11.62 9.24
C SER A 98 9.71 -10.81 10.02
N LEU A 99 9.95 -9.54 9.65
CA LEU A 99 10.90 -8.68 10.34
C LEU A 99 10.33 -8.28 11.72
N ARG A 100 10.97 -8.77 12.79
CA ARG A 100 10.63 -8.38 14.17
C ARG A 100 11.42 -7.14 14.57
N ILE A 101 10.73 -6.05 14.90
CA ILE A 101 11.36 -4.86 15.49
C ILE A 101 11.63 -5.16 16.96
N VAL A 102 12.89 -5.38 17.33
CA VAL A 102 13.29 -5.43 18.74
C VAL A 102 13.35 -4.01 19.28
N THR A 103 12.40 -3.60 20.12
CA THR A 103 12.54 -2.34 20.85
C THR A 103 13.51 -2.55 22.00
N SER A 104 14.80 -2.34 21.77
CA SER A 104 15.78 -2.27 22.83
C SER A 104 15.60 -0.95 23.58
N THR A 105 14.86 -0.99 24.68
CA THR A 105 15.17 -0.09 25.79
C THR A 105 16.48 -0.58 26.39
N GLU A 106 17.52 0.23 26.20
CA GLU A 106 18.85 0.17 26.80
C GLU A 106 20.01 -0.39 25.95
N LYS A 107 21.11 0.34 26.07
CA LYS A 107 22.37 0.31 25.35
C LYS A 107 23.08 -1.04 25.56
N HIS A 108 23.40 -1.78 24.50
CA HIS A 108 24.76 -2.23 24.16
C HIS A 108 24.77 -3.12 22.90
N SER A 109 25.87 -2.99 22.16
CA SER A 109 26.35 -3.75 21.00
C SER A 109 25.93 -5.23 20.89
N THR A 110 25.20 -5.61 19.84
CA THR A 110 25.62 -6.47 18.70
C THR A 110 24.42 -6.69 17.76
N LYS A 111 24.61 -6.54 16.45
CA LYS A 111 23.57 -6.83 15.44
C LYS A 111 23.50 -8.34 15.21
N GLU A 112 22.61 -9.04 15.90
CA GLU A 112 22.17 -10.37 15.48
C GLU A 112 20.77 -10.28 14.90
N VAL A 113 20.65 -10.65 13.62
CA VAL A 113 19.38 -10.90 12.96
C VAL A 113 18.89 -12.27 13.43
N CYS A 114 17.96 -12.30 14.39
CA CYS A 114 17.32 -13.55 14.79
C CYS A 114 16.38 -14.04 13.67
N LEU A 115 16.90 -14.93 12.83
CA LEU A 115 16.11 -15.78 11.95
C LEU A 115 15.43 -16.85 12.81
N LEU A 116 14.10 -16.73 12.94
CA LEU A 116 13.13 -17.76 13.30
C LEU A 116 13.54 -18.77 14.39
N ASP A 117 12.98 -18.57 15.59
CA ASP A 117 12.55 -19.70 16.40
C ASP A 117 11.06 -19.50 16.77
N PHE A 118 10.22 -20.41 16.27
CA PHE A 118 8.77 -20.48 16.50
C PHE A 118 8.49 -21.13 17.86
N ARG A 119 9.06 -20.58 18.93
CA ARG A 119 8.80 -21.09 20.26
C ARG A 119 8.48 -19.97 21.23
N ASP A 120 7.23 -19.99 21.66
CA ASP A 120 6.73 -19.33 22.85
C ASP A 120 7.75 -19.39 23.98
N TYR A 121 8.34 -18.23 24.29
CA TYR A 121 8.84 -17.95 25.62
C TYR A 121 8.41 -16.53 26.00
N CYS A 122 7.52 -16.51 26.98
CA CYS A 122 7.06 -15.37 27.74
C CYS A 122 8.26 -14.51 28.22
N GLY A 123 8.48 -13.40 27.54
CA GLY A 123 9.40 -12.33 27.91
C GLY A 123 8.93 -11.06 27.21
N LYS A 124 8.67 -10.00 27.96
CA LYS A 124 8.02 -8.75 27.52
C LYS A 124 8.86 -7.89 26.57
N SER A 125 9.41 -8.44 25.48
CA SER A 125 9.93 -7.61 24.39
C SER A 125 8.75 -7.07 23.60
N LYS A 126 8.58 -5.74 23.61
CA LYS A 126 7.54 -5.03 22.86
C LYS A 126 7.88 -5.07 21.38
N TYR A 127 7.63 -6.20 20.72
CA TYR A 127 7.79 -6.25 19.26
C TYR A 127 6.76 -5.34 18.60
N ARG A 128 7.24 -4.35 17.85
CA ARG A 128 6.38 -3.54 16.99
C ARG A 128 6.33 -4.21 15.61
N ARG A 129 5.13 -4.40 15.06
CA ARG A 129 4.97 -4.76 13.64
C ARG A 129 5.14 -3.52 12.77
N ILE A 130 5.78 -3.71 11.62
CA ILE A 130 5.87 -2.67 10.59
C ILE A 130 4.45 -2.46 10.03
N PRO A 131 3.90 -1.23 10.05
CA PRO A 131 2.63 -0.95 9.40
C PRO A 131 2.81 -1.11 7.89
N THR A 132 2.09 -2.04 7.28
CA THR A 132 2.22 -2.38 5.87
C THR A 132 0.86 -2.24 5.18
N LEU A 133 0.85 -1.57 4.03
CA LEU A 133 -0.27 -1.52 3.10
C LEU A 133 0.14 -2.21 1.80
N THR A 134 -0.56 -3.28 1.46
CA THR A 134 -0.28 -4.10 0.28
C THR A 134 -1.37 -3.94 -0.76
N GLU A 135 -0.99 -3.62 -1.99
CA GLU A 135 -1.89 -3.67 -3.14
C GLU A 135 -2.05 -5.12 -3.64
N LEU A 136 -3.29 -5.58 -3.83
CA LEU A 136 -3.61 -6.85 -4.49
C LEU A 136 -4.41 -6.60 -5.77
N LYS A 137 -3.97 -7.20 -6.88
CA LYS A 137 -4.71 -7.23 -8.13
C LYS A 137 -5.78 -8.32 -8.11
N ASN A 138 -5.45 -9.51 -7.60
CA ASN A 138 -6.43 -10.57 -7.44
C ASN A 138 -6.96 -10.60 -6.00
N PRO A 139 -8.22 -10.22 -5.78
CA PRO A 139 -8.81 -10.20 -4.45
C PRO A 139 -8.82 -11.56 -3.73
N SER A 140 -8.91 -12.66 -4.48
CA SER A 140 -8.95 -14.01 -3.90
C SER A 140 -7.65 -14.40 -3.19
N ASN A 141 -6.55 -13.70 -3.45
CA ASN A 141 -5.25 -13.95 -2.84
C ASN A 141 -5.10 -13.38 -1.41
N ILE A 142 -6.10 -12.68 -0.88
CA ILE A 142 -6.03 -12.04 0.45
C ILE A 142 -5.71 -13.00 1.60
N HIS A 143 -6.12 -14.26 1.47
CA HIS A 143 -5.92 -15.30 2.48
C HIS A 143 -4.44 -15.54 2.79
N PHE A 144 -3.53 -15.32 1.83
CA PHE A 144 -2.08 -15.43 2.05
C PHE A 144 -1.54 -14.35 3.00
N ILE A 145 -2.20 -13.19 3.10
CA ILE A 145 -1.79 -12.10 3.97
C ILE A 145 -2.41 -12.24 5.36
N GLU A 146 -3.65 -12.73 5.46
CA GLU A 146 -4.34 -12.93 6.75
C GLU A 146 -3.61 -13.89 7.69
N GLN A 147 -2.96 -14.92 7.14
CA GLN A 147 -2.16 -15.88 7.91
C GLN A 147 -1.04 -15.23 8.74
N ILE A 148 -0.54 -14.07 8.30
CA ILE A 148 0.52 -13.30 8.99
C ILE A 148 -0.06 -12.48 10.15
N GLY A 149 -1.35 -12.17 10.11
CA GLY A 149 -2.04 -11.29 11.05
C GLY A 149 -2.06 -11.80 12.49
N GLY A 150 -1.81 -13.10 12.71
CA GLY A 150 -2.00 -13.78 13.99
C GLY A 150 -3.47 -14.05 14.31
N LEU A 151 -4.37 -13.85 13.34
CA LEU A 151 -5.78 -14.17 13.46
C LEU A 151 -5.99 -15.61 12.95
N GLU A 152 -5.67 -16.60 13.79
CA GLU A 152 -6.14 -17.97 13.59
C GLU A 152 -7.64 -18.03 13.89
N GLY A 153 -8.45 -17.61 12.92
CA GLY A 153 -9.86 -17.95 12.84
C GLY A 153 -10.09 -18.52 11.47
N ASN A 154 -10.70 -19.70 11.38
CA ASN A 154 -11.06 -20.40 10.14
C ASN A 154 -12.12 -19.63 9.33
N PHE A 155 -11.89 -18.36 9.00
CA PHE A 155 -12.68 -17.62 8.05
C PHE A 155 -12.15 -17.95 6.66
N THR A 156 -12.54 -19.11 6.16
CA THR A 156 -12.44 -19.47 4.73
C THR A 156 -13.39 -18.64 3.85
N GLY A 157 -13.80 -17.46 4.33
CA GLY A 157 -14.65 -16.52 3.62
C GLY A 157 -13.87 -15.89 2.48
N THR A 158 -14.11 -16.38 1.27
CA THR A 158 -13.55 -15.87 0.00
C THR A 158 -13.92 -14.42 -0.31
N SER A 159 -14.79 -13.79 0.50
CA SER A 159 -15.20 -12.40 0.33
C SER A 159 -14.23 -11.45 1.01
N LEU A 160 -13.43 -10.75 0.20
CA LEU A 160 -12.56 -9.64 0.61
C LEU A 160 -13.14 -8.69 1.67
N HIS A 161 -14.42 -8.32 1.52
CA HIS A 161 -15.05 -7.29 2.34
C HIS A 161 -15.23 -7.71 3.81
N LEU A 162 -15.14 -9.00 4.09
CA LEU A 162 -15.19 -9.56 5.45
C LEU A 162 -13.78 -9.90 5.97
N SER A 163 -12.74 -9.66 5.17
CA SER A 163 -11.36 -9.91 5.56
C SER A 163 -10.90 -8.96 6.66
N ALA A 164 -10.18 -9.51 7.64
CA ALA A 164 -9.56 -8.71 8.69
C ALA A 164 -8.46 -7.80 8.12
N SER A 165 -7.68 -8.29 7.16
CA SER A 165 -6.62 -7.51 6.49
C SER A 165 -7.17 -6.32 5.71
N PHE A 166 -8.36 -6.48 5.10
CA PHE A 166 -9.06 -5.37 4.46
C PHE A 166 -9.59 -4.37 5.50
N SER A 167 -10.28 -4.87 6.54
CA SER A 167 -10.90 -4.04 7.59
C SER A 167 -9.89 -3.23 8.40
N THR A 168 -8.67 -3.76 8.56
CA THR A 168 -7.55 -3.08 9.24
C THR A 168 -6.80 -2.10 8.34
N GLY A 169 -7.14 -2.03 7.05
CA GLY A 169 -6.45 -1.19 6.07
C GLY A 169 -5.05 -1.68 5.70
N ALA A 170 -4.74 -2.96 5.91
CA ALA A 170 -3.47 -3.57 5.52
C ALA A 170 -3.44 -3.98 4.04
N VAL A 171 -4.61 -4.15 3.40
CA VAL A 171 -4.74 -4.57 2.01
C VAL A 171 -5.66 -3.64 1.22
N PHE A 172 -5.27 -3.31 0.00
CA PHE A 172 -6.06 -2.54 -0.96
C PHE A 172 -6.14 -3.27 -2.30
N SER A 173 -7.28 -3.20 -2.99
CA SER A 173 -7.44 -3.78 -4.33
C SER A 173 -8.14 -2.81 -5.29
N GLY A 174 -7.67 -2.75 -6.53
CA GLY A 174 -8.28 -1.89 -7.56
C GLY A 174 -9.75 -2.25 -7.86
N ASN A 175 -10.14 -3.51 -7.70
CA ASN A 175 -11.50 -4.00 -7.93
C ASN A 175 -12.55 -3.28 -7.06
N PHE A 176 -12.15 -2.66 -5.94
CA PHE A 176 -13.07 -1.84 -5.12
C PHE A 176 -13.57 -0.60 -5.86
N LEU A 177 -12.81 -0.11 -6.84
CA LEU A 177 -13.17 1.08 -7.61
C LEU A 177 -14.25 0.79 -8.66
N ASP A 178 -14.52 -0.47 -8.99
CA ASP A 178 -15.60 -0.84 -9.92
C ASP A 178 -16.98 -0.50 -9.33
N SER A 179 -17.16 -0.71 -8.03
CA SER A 179 -18.37 -0.28 -7.31
C SER A 179 -18.51 1.24 -7.27
N LEU A 180 -17.40 1.97 -7.25
CA LEU A 180 -17.40 3.43 -7.34
C LEU A 180 -17.83 3.90 -8.73
N LEU A 181 -17.39 3.21 -9.78
CA LEU A 181 -17.83 3.48 -11.16
C LEU A 181 -19.34 3.28 -11.31
N ALA A 182 -19.89 2.19 -10.76
CA ALA A 182 -21.33 1.97 -10.72
C ALA A 182 -22.08 3.10 -9.99
N THR A 183 -21.53 3.57 -8.87
CA THR A 183 -22.10 4.68 -8.08
C THR A 183 -22.11 6.00 -8.85
N ASN A 184 -21.04 6.28 -9.61
CA ASN A 184 -20.95 7.46 -10.47
C ASN A 184 -21.97 7.40 -11.62
N ILE A 185 -22.14 6.23 -12.24
CA ILE A 185 -23.13 5.99 -13.31
C ILE A 185 -24.57 6.15 -12.79
N LEU A 186 -24.85 5.70 -11.56
CA LEU A 186 -26.15 5.82 -10.92
C LEU A 186 -26.45 7.22 -10.35
N GLY A 187 -25.55 8.19 -10.54
CA GLY A 187 -25.85 9.61 -10.32
C GLY A 187 -25.64 10.12 -8.89
N VAL A 188 -24.97 9.35 -8.02
CA VAL A 188 -24.50 9.90 -6.74
C VAL A 188 -23.24 10.71 -7.03
N ARG A 189 -23.33 12.04 -7.01
CA ARG A 189 -22.20 12.97 -7.22
C ARG A 189 -21.15 12.81 -6.10
N LEU A 190 -20.27 11.83 -6.21
CA LEU A 190 -19.13 11.63 -5.31
C LEU A 190 -17.84 12.29 -5.83
N PHE A 191 -17.75 12.56 -7.14
CA PHE A 191 -16.62 13.25 -7.76
C PHE A 191 -17.09 14.57 -8.36
N GLN A 192 -16.89 15.65 -7.62
CA GLN A 192 -16.86 16.98 -8.21
C GLN A 192 -15.55 17.63 -7.76
N PRO A 193 -14.59 17.91 -8.66
CA PRO A 193 -13.54 18.85 -8.34
C PRO A 193 -14.23 20.20 -8.13
N ASP A 194 -14.01 20.82 -6.98
CA ASP A 194 -14.56 22.14 -6.64
C ASP A 194 -14.09 23.19 -7.65
N ALA A 195 -14.83 23.31 -8.74
CA ALA A 195 -14.79 24.48 -9.60
C ALA A 195 -15.79 25.49 -9.02
N ASN A 196 -15.27 26.37 -8.17
CA ASN A 196 -15.92 27.65 -7.90
C ASN A 196 -16.21 28.34 -9.24
N LEU A 197 -17.49 28.54 -9.56
CA LEU A 197 -18.03 29.83 -10.03
C LEU A 197 -19.57 29.74 -10.11
N ASN A 198 -20.21 30.73 -9.50
CA ASN A 198 -21.64 31.05 -9.52
C ASN A 198 -22.40 30.59 -10.78
N VAL A 199 -23.36 29.68 -10.64
CA VAL A 199 -24.48 29.53 -11.57
C VAL A 199 -25.77 29.34 -10.74
N PRO A 200 -26.84 30.14 -10.98
CA PRO A 200 -28.05 30.04 -10.18
C PRO A 200 -28.76 28.70 -10.39
N ARG A 201 -29.25 28.13 -9.28
CA ARG A 201 -30.25 27.07 -9.29
C ARG A 201 -31.51 27.62 -9.93
N ASP A 202 -31.90 27.10 -11.09
CA ASP A 202 -33.30 26.95 -11.45
C ASP A 202 -33.47 25.97 -12.63
N ARG A 203 -34.37 25.00 -12.41
CA ARG A 203 -35.08 24.14 -13.38
C ARG A 203 -34.31 22.99 -14.06
N ALA A 204 -34.59 21.77 -13.61
CA ALA A 204 -34.84 20.62 -14.51
C ALA A 204 -36.15 20.85 -15.30
N PRO A 205 -36.51 20.16 -16.41
CA PRO A 205 -35.98 18.87 -16.91
C PRO A 205 -35.83 18.75 -18.45
N TRP A 206 -34.77 18.11 -18.95
CA TRP A 206 -34.80 17.42 -20.26
C TRP A 206 -34.00 16.13 -20.16
N LEU A 207 -34.71 15.03 -19.88
CA LEU A 207 -34.29 13.71 -20.32
C LEU A 207 -34.43 13.65 -21.85
N TYR A 208 -33.71 12.69 -22.43
CA TYR A 208 -33.90 12.09 -23.75
C TYR A 208 -32.98 12.59 -24.90
N ASN A 209 -32.26 11.61 -25.44
CA ASN A 209 -31.58 11.54 -26.75
C ASN A 209 -30.15 12.06 -26.90
N GLN A 210 -29.18 11.16 -26.71
CA GLN A 210 -28.21 10.87 -27.79
C GLN A 210 -27.51 9.51 -27.56
N TRP A 211 -28.19 8.45 -27.99
CA TRP A 211 -27.57 7.21 -28.47
C TRP A 211 -28.13 6.95 -29.88
N VAL A 212 -27.43 7.46 -30.90
CA VAL A 212 -27.28 6.89 -32.24
C VAL A 212 -25.85 7.19 -32.67
#